data_AF-A0A350I8P3-F1
#
_entry.id   AF-A0A350I8P3-F1
#
_cell.length_a   1.000
_cell.length_b   1.000
_cell.length_c   1.000
_cell.angle_alpha   90.00
_cell.angle_beta   90.00
_cell.angle_gamma   90.00
#
_symmetry.space_group_name_H-M   'P 1'
#
loop_
_entity.id
_entity.type
_entity.pdbx_description
1 polymer ?
#
loop_
_entity_poly.entity_id
_entity_poly.type
_entity_poly.pdbx_seq_one_letter_code
_entity_poly.pdbx_strand_id
1 'polypeptide(L)'
;MTYKGKYRPKNPKKYKGDHTTIVYRSLWERNAFRWIDANPDIVEWNSEEVVIPYRCATDKRMHRYFVDVYYKDRKGATYLVEIKPKKETMPPKPASRRSRRYVTEAMTYIKNQSKWEAAEEFCANRGWHFVIWHEDVLKSMGIKILK
;
A
#
# COMPACT_ATOMS: atom_id res chain seq x y z
N MET A 1 19.13 0.77 9.00
CA MET A 1 18.46 -0.42 9.56
C MET A 1 17.10 -0.53 8.88
N THR A 2 16.82 -1.61 8.17
CA THR A 2 15.53 -1.77 7.46
C THR A 2 14.51 -2.30 8.45
N TYR A 3 13.49 -1.50 8.75
CA TYR A 3 12.43 -1.88 9.68
C TYR A 3 11.46 -2.87 9.04
N LYS A 4 11.84 -4.15 9.03
CA LYS A 4 10.98 -5.28 8.63
C LYS A 4 10.84 -6.28 9.77
N GLY A 5 9.72 -6.99 9.84
CA GLY A 5 9.51 -8.01 10.87
C GLY A 5 8.15 -8.69 10.79
N LYS A 6 7.91 -9.64 11.70
CA LYS A 6 6.60 -10.29 11.84
C LYS A 6 5.64 -9.40 12.64
N TYR A 7 4.39 -9.31 12.21
CA TYR A 7 3.31 -8.69 12.96
C TYR A 7 2.44 -9.77 13.60
N ARG A 8 2.05 -9.59 14.86
CA ARG A 8 1.10 -10.47 15.55
C ARG A 8 -0.15 -9.65 15.86
N PRO A 9 -1.30 -9.94 15.23
CA PRO A 9 -2.52 -9.19 15.48
C PRO A 9 -3.07 -9.49 16.87
N LYS A 10 -3.61 -8.47 17.53
CA LYS A 10 -4.37 -8.61 18.78
C LYS A 10 -5.77 -9.15 18.52
N ASN A 11 -6.31 -8.94 17.32
CA ASN A 11 -7.61 -9.46 16.90
C ASN A 11 -7.47 -10.42 15.70
N PRO A 12 -6.92 -11.64 15.87
CA PRO A 12 -6.69 -12.59 14.77
C PRO A 12 -7.94 -12.91 13.95
N LYS A 13 -9.12 -12.89 14.59
CA LYS A 13 -10.43 -13.12 13.92
C LYS A 13 -10.75 -12.08 12.85
N LYS A 14 -10.18 -10.88 12.92
CA LYS A 14 -10.32 -9.84 11.89
C LYS A 14 -9.40 -10.09 10.69
N TYR A 15 -8.38 -10.92 10.83
CA TYR A 15 -7.41 -11.14 9.77
C TYR A 15 -7.93 -12.19 8.78
N LYS A 16 -7.94 -11.84 7.49
CA LYS A 16 -8.37 -12.69 6.39
C LYS A 16 -7.18 -13.41 5.78
N GLY A 17 -6.91 -14.62 6.26
CA GLY A 17 -5.80 -15.46 5.81
C GLY A 17 -5.06 -16.06 7.00
N ASP A 18 -3.80 -16.44 6.80
CA ASP A 18 -2.96 -16.95 7.89
C ASP A 18 -2.38 -15.78 8.71
N HIS A 19 -2.98 -15.52 9.86
CA HIS A 19 -2.56 -14.44 10.75
C HIS A 19 -1.20 -14.68 11.45
N THR A 20 -0.58 -15.86 11.28
CA THR A 20 0.71 -16.20 11.88
C THR A 20 1.91 -15.82 11.00
N THR A 21 1.64 -15.49 9.74
CA THR A 21 2.66 -15.22 8.72
C THR A 21 2.75 -13.76 8.30
N ILE A 22 1.99 -12.85 8.95
CA ILE A 22 1.97 -11.42 8.62
C ILE A 22 3.36 -10.80 8.76
N VAL A 23 3.84 -10.15 7.69
CA VAL A 23 5.11 -9.43 7.64
C VAL A 23 4.84 -7.97 7.37
N TYR A 24 5.50 -7.07 8.11
CA TYR A 24 5.63 -5.67 7.71
C TYR A 24 7.03 -5.45 7.12
N ARG A 25 7.10 -4.62 6.08
CA ARG A 25 8.29 -4.17 5.36
C ARG A 25 8.74 -2.78 5.80
N SER A 26 7.90 -2.05 6.53
CA SER A 26 8.18 -0.73 7.08
C SER A 26 7.56 -0.50 8.46
N LEU A 27 8.04 0.50 9.21
CA LEU A 27 7.36 0.94 10.45
C LEU A 27 5.99 1.55 10.19
N TRP A 28 5.79 2.09 8.98
CA TRP A 28 4.52 2.69 8.59
C TRP A 28 3.47 1.61 8.44
N GLU A 29 3.79 0.53 7.73
CA GLU A 29 2.96 -0.69 7.68
C GLU A 29 2.71 -1.25 9.08
N ARG A 30 3.74 -1.43 9.91
CA ARG A 30 3.55 -1.94 11.27
C ARG A 30 2.55 -1.10 12.07
N ASN A 31 2.63 0.22 11.97
CA ASN A 31 1.75 1.13 12.69
C ASN A 31 0.35 1.20 12.06
N ALA A 32 0.24 1.07 10.74
CA ALA A 32 -1.02 0.94 10.01
C ALA A 32 -1.74 -0.37 10.38
N PHE A 33 -1.04 -1.51 10.38
CA PHE A 33 -1.60 -2.81 10.78
C PHE A 33 -2.13 -2.74 12.22
N ARG A 34 -1.38 -2.11 13.13
CA ARG A 34 -1.83 -1.88 14.51
C ARG A 34 -3.10 -1.04 14.58
N TRP A 35 -3.18 0.03 13.78
CA TRP A 35 -4.37 0.87 13.73
C TRP A 35 -5.57 0.09 13.18
N ILE A 36 -5.40 -0.62 12.07
CA ILE A 36 -6.44 -1.42 11.41
C ILE A 36 -6.97 -2.52 12.34
N ASP A 37 -6.05 -3.26 12.96
CA ASP A 37 -6.35 -4.35 13.88
C ASP A 37 -7.14 -3.85 15.10
N ALA A 38 -6.78 -2.68 15.65
CA ALA A 38 -7.44 -2.08 16.81
C ALA A 38 -8.72 -1.30 16.48
N ASN A 39 -8.95 -0.90 15.22
CA ASN A 39 -10.10 -0.09 14.86
C ASN A 39 -11.41 -0.91 14.89
N PRO A 40 -12.41 -0.56 15.72
CA PRO A 40 -13.67 -1.30 15.81
C PRO A 40 -14.53 -1.21 14.55
N ASP A 41 -14.36 -0.17 13.72
CA ASP A 41 -15.10 0.00 12.47
C ASP A 41 -14.56 -0.87 11.34
N ILE A 42 -13.45 -1.56 11.54
CA ILE A 42 -12.89 -2.53 10.59
C ILE A 42 -13.26 -3.94 11.05
N VAL A 43 -13.86 -4.71 10.15
CA VAL A 43 -14.33 -6.07 10.43
C VAL A 43 -13.45 -7.16 9.82
N GLU A 44 -12.76 -6.85 8.73
CA GLU A 44 -11.90 -7.79 7.99
C GLU A 44 -10.69 -7.04 7.43
N TRP A 45 -9.49 -7.61 7.48
CA TRP A 45 -8.30 -7.05 6.82
C TRP A 45 -7.26 -8.12 6.50
N ASN A 46 -6.37 -7.85 5.54
CA ASN A 46 -5.15 -8.64 5.32
C ASN A 46 -4.02 -7.77 4.75
N SER A 47 -2.84 -8.36 4.58
CA SER A 47 -1.67 -7.69 3.99
C SER A 47 -0.98 -8.56 2.95
N GLU A 48 -0.61 -7.97 1.81
CA GLU A 48 0.06 -8.63 0.66
C GLU A 48 -0.74 -9.79 0.00
N GLU A 49 -2.00 -10.06 0.37
CA GLU A 49 -2.80 -11.19 -0.17
C GLU A 49 -3.58 -10.84 -1.45
N VAL A 50 -3.88 -9.56 -1.68
CA VAL A 50 -4.58 -9.13 -2.91
C VAL A 50 -3.56 -8.88 -4.02
N VAL A 51 -3.61 -9.71 -5.06
CA VAL A 51 -2.69 -9.66 -6.19
C VAL A 51 -3.41 -9.17 -7.45
N ILE A 52 -2.93 -8.06 -8.00
CA ILE A 52 -3.48 -7.43 -9.21
C ILE A 52 -2.48 -7.58 -10.37
N PRO A 53 -2.85 -8.24 -11.48
CA PRO A 53 -2.02 -8.26 -12.67
C PRO A 53 -2.01 -6.88 -13.33
N TYR A 54 -0.83 -6.40 -13.74
CA TYR A 54 -0.72 -5.12 -14.44
C TYR A 54 0.34 -5.17 -15.54
N ARG A 55 0.16 -4.36 -16.58
CA ARG A 55 1.16 -4.20 -17.65
C ARG A 55 2.06 -3.02 -17.31
N CYS A 56 3.34 -3.28 -17.05
CA CYS A 56 4.26 -2.22 -16.63
C CYS A 56 4.67 -1.35 -17.83
N ALA A 57 4.42 -0.04 -17.76
CA ALA A 57 4.69 0.85 -18.89
C ALA A 57 6.19 0.96 -19.25
N THR A 58 7.09 0.66 -18.31
CA THR A 58 8.54 0.74 -18.50
C THR A 58 9.12 -0.37 -19.37
N ASP A 59 8.54 -1.59 -19.33
CA ASP A 59 9.06 -2.77 -20.03
C ASP A 59 8.02 -3.46 -20.91
N LYS A 60 6.76 -3.00 -20.86
CA LYS A 60 5.61 -3.52 -21.61
C LYS A 60 5.34 -5.00 -21.32
N ARG A 61 5.69 -5.51 -20.14
CA ARG A 61 5.42 -6.89 -19.71
C ARG A 61 4.35 -6.94 -18.62
N MET A 62 3.75 -8.12 -18.44
CA MET A 62 2.82 -8.38 -17.34
C MET A 62 3.59 -8.64 -16.04
N HIS A 63 3.14 -8.02 -14.96
CA HIS A 63 3.68 -8.14 -13.61
C HIS A 63 2.57 -8.36 -12.59
N ARG A 64 2.94 -8.68 -11.36
CA ARG A 64 2.03 -8.82 -10.23
C ARG A 64 2.23 -7.67 -9.25
N TYR A 65 1.15 -7.01 -8.89
CA TYR A 65 1.10 -6.03 -7.82
C TYR A 65 0.47 -6.66 -6.58
N PHE A 66 1.28 -6.88 -5.55
CA PHE A 66 0.82 -7.28 -4.22
C PHE A 66 0.49 -6.01 -3.46
N VAL A 67 -0.80 -5.79 -3.19
CA VAL A 67 -1.27 -4.59 -2.50
C VAL A 67 -0.94 -4.69 -1.02
N ASP A 68 -0.44 -3.61 -0.41
CA ASP A 68 0.04 -3.64 0.97
C ASP A 68 -1.04 -4.07 1.96
N VAL A 69 -2.27 -3.57 1.80
CA VAL A 69 -3.39 -3.88 2.69
C VAL A 69 -4.71 -3.96 1.92
N TYR A 70 -5.54 -4.93 2.31
CA TYR A 70 -6.98 -4.91 2.08
C TYR A 70 -7.69 -4.75 3.42
N TYR A 71 -8.79 -3.99 3.46
CA TYR A 71 -9.71 -4.02 4.60
C TYR A 71 -11.16 -3.79 4.20
N LYS A 72 -12.08 -4.27 5.03
CA LYS A 72 -13.52 -4.03 4.93
C LYS A 72 -14.02 -3.36 6.19
N ASP A 73 -14.75 -2.26 6.03
CA ASP A 73 -15.38 -1.57 7.15
C ASP A 73 -16.72 -2.23 7.56
N ARG A 74 -17.24 -1.83 8.71
CA ARG A 74 -18.49 -2.32 9.27
C ARG A 74 -19.71 -1.94 8.43
N LYS A 75 -19.61 -0.89 7.61
CA LYS A 75 -20.67 -0.47 6.67
C LYS A 75 -20.66 -1.30 5.38
N GLY A 76 -19.64 -2.12 5.18
CA GLY A 76 -19.50 -3.03 4.07
C GLY A 76 -18.60 -2.53 2.94
N ALA A 77 -18.04 -1.33 3.04
CA ALA A 77 -17.14 -0.80 2.02
C ALA A 77 -15.76 -1.46 2.13
N THR A 78 -15.18 -1.74 0.96
CA THR A 78 -13.90 -2.44 0.83
C THR A 78 -12.83 -1.51 0.27
N TYR A 79 -11.64 -1.57 0.85
CA TYR A 79 -10.53 -0.70 0.52
C TYR A 79 -9.27 -1.54 0.24
N LEU A 80 -8.57 -1.13 -0.81
CA LEU A 80 -7.20 -1.51 -1.11
C LEU A 80 -6.29 -0.31 -0.82
N VAL A 81 -5.22 -0.54 -0.08
CA VAL A 81 -4.33 0.53 0.40
C VAL A 81 -2.90 0.26 -0.03
N GLU A 82 -2.25 1.26 -0.64
CA GLU A 82 -0.80 1.35 -0.76
C GLU A 82 -0.26 2.29 0.32
N ILE A 83 0.75 1.87 1.07
CA ILE A 83 1.44 2.68 2.09
C ILE A 83 2.77 3.14 1.50
N LYS A 84 2.92 4.46 1.28
CA LYS A 84 4.12 4.99 0.62
C LYS A 84 4.44 6.43 0.97
N PRO A 85 5.73 6.83 0.99
CA PRO A 85 6.09 8.23 1.14
C PRO A 85 5.49 9.09 0.03
N LYS A 86 4.95 10.27 0.39
CA LYS A 86 4.32 11.22 -0.55
C LYS A 86 5.24 11.61 -1.70
N LYS A 87 6.55 11.71 -1.45
CA LYS A 87 7.54 11.98 -2.50
C LYS A 87 7.53 10.96 -3.65
N GLU A 88 7.08 9.73 -3.40
CA GLU A 88 7.01 8.65 -4.40
C GLU A 88 5.67 8.61 -5.14
N THR A 89 4.69 9.41 -4.70
CA THR A 89 3.42 9.64 -5.39
C THR A 89 3.50 10.80 -6.37
N MET A 90 4.60 11.54 -6.35
CA MET A 90 4.83 12.71 -7.19
C MET A 90 5.88 12.39 -8.27
N PRO A 91 5.79 13.02 -9.45
CA PRO A 91 6.83 12.91 -10.46
C PRO A 91 8.17 13.41 -9.91
N PRO A 92 9.30 12.82 -10.32
CA PRO A 92 10.62 13.29 -9.90
C PRO A 92 10.82 14.74 -10.31
N LYS A 93 11.48 15.52 -9.44
CA LYS A 93 11.78 16.93 -9.75
C LYS A 93 12.62 17.02 -11.03
N PRO A 94 12.30 17.96 -11.95
CA PRO A 94 13.11 18.16 -13.14
C PRO A 94 14.57 18.39 -12.75
N ALA A 95 15.46 17.51 -13.21
CA ALA A 95 16.89 17.67 -13.02
C ALA A 95 17.47 18.32 -14.29
N SER A 96 18.32 19.36 -14.10
CA SER A 96 19.04 20.00 -15.21
C SER A 96 19.93 19.03 -15.99
N ARG A 97 20.37 17.94 -15.33
CA ARG A 97 21.13 16.84 -15.93
C ARG A 97 20.34 15.54 -15.80
N ARG A 98 20.22 14.78 -16.89
CA ARG A 98 19.69 13.40 -16.91
C ARG A 98 20.65 12.44 -16.18
N SER A 99 20.72 12.57 -14.86
CA SER A 99 21.54 11.71 -14.01
C SER A 99 20.94 10.31 -13.94
N ARG A 100 21.77 9.31 -13.65
CA ARG A 100 21.30 7.93 -13.42
C ARG A 100 20.22 7.87 -12.34
N ARG A 101 20.37 8.68 -11.28
CA ARG A 101 19.38 8.83 -10.21
C ARG A 101 18.02 9.31 -10.73
N TYR A 102 18.01 10.39 -11.53
CA TYR A 102 16.78 10.91 -12.13
C TYR A 102 16.08 9.86 -13.00
N VAL A 103 16.84 9.13 -13.83
CA VAL A 103 16.28 8.06 -14.66
C VAL A 103 15.67 6.94 -13.79
N THR A 104 16.34 6.52 -12.72
CA THR A 104 15.80 5.50 -11.80
C THR A 104 14.54 5.97 -11.08
N GLU A 105 14.51 7.21 -10.59
CA GLU A 105 13.32 7.80 -9.96
C GLU A 105 12.15 7.91 -10.94
N ALA A 106 12.40 8.35 -12.18
CA ALA A 106 11.39 8.42 -13.23
C ALA A 106 10.82 7.04 -13.61
N MET A 107 11.68 6.03 -13.78
CA MET A 107 11.25 4.66 -14.08
C MET A 107 10.45 4.05 -12.93
N THR A 108 10.82 4.36 -11.68
CA THR A 108 10.09 3.91 -10.49
C THR A 108 8.72 4.56 -10.42
N TYR A 109 8.63 5.87 -10.68
CA TYR A 109 7.38 6.60 -10.76
C TYR A 109 6.45 6.00 -11.83
N ILE A 110 6.93 5.82 -13.06
CA ILE A 110 6.14 5.22 -14.16
C ILE A 110 5.63 3.83 -13.79
N LYS A 111 6.48 2.99 -13.17
CA LYS A 111 6.08 1.65 -12.70
C LYS A 111 4.98 1.72 -11.63
N ASN A 112 5.08 2.64 -10.67
CA ASN A 112 4.05 2.82 -9.65
C ASN A 112 2.74 3.31 -10.27
N GLN A 113 2.77 4.24 -11.22
CA GLN A 113 1.56 4.67 -11.95
C GLN A 113 0.86 3.48 -12.63
N SER A 114 1.61 2.62 -13.35
CA SER A 114 1.01 1.43 -13.96
C SER A 114 0.39 0.46 -12.94
N LYS A 115 0.88 0.41 -11.71
CA LYS A 115 0.27 -0.40 -10.64
C LYS A 115 -1.03 0.23 -10.14
N TRP A 116 -1.01 1.54 -9.92
CA TRP A 116 -2.14 2.28 -9.35
C TRP A 116 -3.30 2.39 -10.33
N GLU A 117 -3.03 2.65 -11.61
CA GLU A 117 -4.04 2.59 -12.66
C GLU A 117 -4.77 1.23 -12.69
N ALA A 118 -4.00 0.14 -12.65
CA ALA A 118 -4.58 -1.21 -12.60
C ALA A 118 -5.36 -1.48 -11.30
N ALA A 119 -4.93 -0.91 -10.17
CA ALA A 119 -5.61 -1.07 -8.89
C ALA A 119 -6.90 -0.26 -8.79
N GLU A 120 -6.90 0.96 -9.34
CA GLU A 120 -8.09 1.80 -9.48
C GLU A 120 -9.14 1.12 -10.35
N GLU A 121 -8.76 0.60 -11.52
CA GLU A 121 -9.66 -0.17 -12.39
C GLU A 121 -10.17 -1.44 -11.70
N PHE A 122 -9.29 -2.19 -11.04
CA PHE A 122 -9.65 -3.39 -10.29
C PHE A 122 -10.70 -3.10 -9.21
N CYS A 123 -10.54 -1.97 -8.50
CA CYS A 123 -11.45 -1.52 -7.46
C CYS A 123 -12.77 -1.01 -8.03
N ALA A 124 -12.73 -0.17 -9.07
CA ALA A 124 -13.92 0.39 -9.72
C ALA A 124 -14.86 -0.72 -10.21
N ASN A 125 -14.31 -1.77 -10.85
CA ASN A 125 -15.07 -2.92 -11.33
C ASN A 125 -15.75 -3.74 -10.21
N ARG A 126 -15.39 -3.53 -8.95
CA ARG A 126 -15.93 -4.24 -7.77
C ARG A 126 -16.71 -3.34 -6.82
N GLY A 127 -16.81 -2.04 -7.12
CA GLY A 127 -17.33 -1.04 -6.17
C GLY A 127 -16.46 -0.92 -4.91
N TRP A 128 -15.14 -1.15 -5.03
CA TRP A 128 -14.17 -0.98 -3.96
C TRP A 128 -13.45 0.37 -4.12
N HIS A 129 -12.63 0.73 -3.13
CA HIS A 129 -11.83 1.95 -3.13
C HIS A 129 -10.34 1.64 -3.11
N PHE A 130 -9.58 2.21 -4.04
CA PHE A 130 -8.12 2.24 -3.95
C PHE A 130 -7.67 3.56 -3.31
N VAL A 131 -6.83 3.50 -2.28
CA VAL A 131 -6.33 4.69 -1.57
C VAL A 131 -4.84 4.57 -1.29
N ILE A 132 -4.16 5.72 -1.24
CA ILE A 132 -2.73 5.79 -0.91
C ILE A 132 -2.57 6.44 0.47
N TRP A 133 -1.95 5.72 1.41
CA TRP A 133 -1.63 6.22 2.73
C TRP A 133 -0.19 6.71 2.79
N HIS A 134 -0.03 8.00 2.54
CA HIS A 134 1.23 8.71 2.77
C HIS A 134 1.26 9.37 4.14
N GLU A 135 2.38 10.03 4.48
CA GLU A 135 2.62 10.56 5.81
C GLU A 135 1.52 11.50 6.35
N ASP A 136 0.93 12.35 5.51
CA ASP A 136 -0.13 13.25 5.97
C ASP A 136 -1.43 12.49 6.31
N VAL A 137 -1.79 11.45 5.53
CA VAL A 137 -2.96 10.60 5.78
C VAL A 137 -2.77 9.79 7.06
N LEU A 138 -1.59 9.17 7.21
CA LEU A 138 -1.26 8.42 8.42
C LEU A 138 -1.36 9.33 9.66
N LYS A 139 -0.81 10.55 9.60
CA LYS A 139 -0.93 11.53 10.70
C LYS A 139 -2.37 11.94 10.98
N SER A 140 -3.19 12.21 9.96
CA SER A 140 -4.59 12.62 10.15
C SER A 140 -5.44 11.51 10.79
N MET A 141 -5.05 10.24 10.60
CA MET A 141 -5.69 9.08 11.23
C MET A 141 -5.16 8.80 12.66
N GLY A 142 -4.23 9.61 13.17
CA GLY A 142 -3.58 9.42 14.47
C GLY A 142 -2.51 8.31 14.47
N ILE A 143 -2.06 7.87 13.30
CA ILE A 143 -1.01 6.85 13.17
C ILE A 143 0.35 7.52 13.34
N LYS A 144 1.11 7.09 14.36
CA LYS A 144 2.44 7.63 14.63
C LYS A 144 3.40 7.31 13.48
N ILE A 145 4.07 8.35 12.99
CA ILE A 145 5.19 8.22 12.05
C ILE A 145 6.47 8.45 12.83
N LEU A 146 7.36 7.46 12.82
CA LEU A 146 8.69 7.61 13.40
C LEU A 146 9.55 8.31 12.36
N LYS A 147 10.20 9.41 12.78
CA LYS A 147 11.18 10.16 11.97
C LYS A 147 12.49 9.38 11.86
#